data_AF-A0A931IWX7-F1
#
_entry.id   AF-A0A931IWX7-F1
#
_cell.length_a   1.000
_cell.length_b   1.000
_cell.length_c   1.000
_cell.angle_alpha   90.00
_cell.angle_beta   90.00
_cell.angle_gamma   90.00
#
_symmetry.space_group_name_H-M   'P 1'
#
loop_
_entity.id
_entity.type
_entity.pdbx_description
1 polymer ?
#
loop_
_entity_poly.entity_id
_entity_poly.type
_entity_poly.pdbx_seq_one_letter_code
_entity_poly.pdbx_strand_id
1 'polypeptide(L)'
;MAERFEYQIESETPQFGEYFRDGEPPAEGGLWWHLDAQAPLLEALRAIHQGPASAVRLRLWVFLTLMALPEGRWSRDQLNRHFHVLHDDALELALRRLREVDLLVWDAGDQHYSATPLAQQLLGLLAPLTAAPAPDDELATLLAGVAGAQQLGTLQAGQLQSLQAQLTRLNDEFADAIASGSEFRLRKARGRFERALGLVDKASDALTAIIRGAENRNDARLERLARDLGLAQARLLAMASQFNRALQQADRQRISLGSTGITTTDVRRWLQGQGALERLLDGAFSTPVSPVFVAQHELLDSTEGEFERLKPPSRSGEALPGARPAPPGRLEVEDFPPELGVLRALLERWRDDPQPERPLAPAVLGGGYAKAAYRAQLLPLMGDPQSADLAGATGELARQPWRARFAVGQGPVDDPHVRWMSDGRFIRLDASLQPATPPSDEPAV
;
A
#
# COMPACT_ATOMS: atom_id res chain seq x y z
N MET A 1 0.45 -60.87 18.72
CA MET A 1 1.14 -60.14 19.81
C MET A 1 1.74 -58.89 19.19
N ALA A 2 0.95 -57.82 19.12
CA ALA A 2 1.38 -56.52 18.64
C ALA A 2 1.29 -55.58 19.85
N GLU A 3 2.42 -55.34 20.49
CA GLU A 3 2.51 -54.42 21.62
C GLU A 3 2.27 -53.00 21.11
N ARG A 4 1.24 -52.39 21.69
CA ARG A 4 0.86 -51.00 21.55
C ARG A 4 1.99 -50.11 22.06
N PHE A 5 2.56 -49.31 21.17
CA PHE A 5 3.15 -48.04 21.53
C PHE A 5 2.02 -47.06 21.91
N GLU A 6 1.54 -47.15 23.15
CA GLU A 6 0.81 -46.05 23.78
C GLU A 6 1.83 -45.00 24.21
N TYR A 7 1.98 -43.96 23.40
CA TYR A 7 2.69 -42.76 23.80
C TYR A 7 1.80 -42.00 24.80
N GLN A 8 2.02 -42.24 26.09
CA GLN A 8 1.49 -41.39 27.16
C GLN A 8 2.09 -39.99 27.00
N ILE A 9 1.34 -39.08 26.40
CA ILE A 9 1.49 -37.66 26.70
C ILE A 9 0.69 -37.45 27.98
N GLU A 10 1.36 -37.55 29.13
CA GLU A 10 0.89 -36.86 30.33
C GLU A 10 0.90 -35.37 29.98
N SER A 11 -0.26 -34.84 29.61
CA SER A 11 -0.47 -33.41 29.49
C SER A 11 -0.48 -32.83 30.90
N GLU A 12 0.70 -32.58 31.48
CA GLU A 12 0.84 -31.62 32.56
C GLU A 12 0.22 -30.32 32.04
N THR A 13 -0.96 -29.99 32.57
CA THR A 13 -1.58 -28.71 32.28
C THR A 13 -0.69 -27.70 32.99
N PRO A 14 0.04 -26.84 32.26
CA PRO A 14 0.99 -25.92 32.87
C PRO A 14 0.28 -25.14 33.97
N GLN A 15 0.93 -25.02 35.13
CA GLN A 15 0.34 -24.25 36.22
C GLN A 15 0.14 -22.83 35.72
N PHE A 16 -0.99 -22.26 36.04
CA PHE A 16 -1.48 -21.05 35.41
C PHE A 16 -0.56 -19.82 35.61
N GLY A 17 0.28 -19.83 36.64
CA GLY A 17 1.34 -18.84 36.86
C GLY A 17 2.48 -18.89 35.84
N GLU A 18 2.70 -20.03 35.18
CA GLU A 18 3.79 -20.24 34.21
C GLU A 18 3.61 -19.41 32.93
N TYR A 19 2.39 -18.93 32.66
CA TYR A 19 2.12 -18.02 31.54
C TYR A 19 2.58 -16.58 31.81
N PHE A 20 2.90 -16.23 33.07
CA PHE A 20 3.31 -14.89 33.47
C PHE A 20 4.80 -14.87 33.83
N ARG A 21 5.49 -13.78 33.45
CA ARG A 21 6.93 -13.62 33.70
C ARG A 21 7.31 -13.70 35.18
N ASP A 22 6.44 -13.21 36.05
CA ASP A 22 6.65 -13.15 37.50
C ASP A 22 5.99 -14.33 38.24
N GLY A 23 5.46 -15.32 37.51
CA GLY A 23 4.80 -16.49 38.10
C GLY A 23 3.41 -16.21 38.69
N GLU A 24 2.95 -14.96 38.67
CA GLU A 24 1.66 -14.53 39.21
C GLU A 24 0.88 -13.69 38.19
N PRO A 25 -0.47 -13.77 38.21
CA PRO A 25 -1.29 -12.92 37.35
C PRO A 25 -1.16 -11.44 37.73
N PRO A 26 -1.34 -10.51 36.77
CA PRO A 26 -1.18 -9.09 37.00
C PRO A 26 -2.23 -8.56 38.00
N ALA A 27 -1.80 -8.29 39.24
CA ALA A 27 -2.66 -7.81 40.32
C ALA A 27 -3.37 -6.47 40.00
N GLU A 28 -2.76 -5.63 39.16
CA GLU A 28 -3.29 -4.32 38.76
C GLU A 28 -4.12 -4.37 37.46
N GLY A 29 -4.21 -5.54 36.81
CA GLY A 29 -4.98 -5.70 35.59
C GLY A 29 -6.47 -5.74 35.88
N GLY A 30 -7.19 -4.61 35.78
CA GLY A 30 -8.64 -4.61 35.99
C GLY A 30 -9.40 -5.63 35.12
N LEU A 31 -8.93 -5.88 33.89
CA LEU A 31 -9.47 -6.90 33.00
C LEU A 31 -9.28 -8.32 33.55
N TRP A 32 -8.17 -8.58 34.25
CA TRP A 32 -7.85 -9.87 34.84
C TRP A 32 -8.91 -10.30 35.86
N TRP A 33 -9.21 -9.41 36.81
CA TRP A 33 -10.22 -9.64 37.83
C TRP A 33 -11.61 -9.86 37.22
N HIS A 34 -11.94 -9.16 36.13
CA HIS A 34 -13.21 -9.36 35.43
C HIS A 34 -13.29 -10.74 34.76
N LEU A 35 -12.18 -11.25 34.20
CA LEU A 35 -12.14 -12.59 33.61
C LEU A 35 -12.28 -13.68 34.68
N ASP A 36 -11.60 -13.52 35.81
CA ASP A 36 -11.68 -14.44 36.95
C ASP A 36 -13.11 -14.49 37.53
N ALA A 37 -13.75 -13.32 37.68
CA ALA A 37 -15.16 -13.23 38.09
C ALA A 37 -16.13 -13.90 37.08
N GLN A 38 -15.72 -14.10 35.83
CA GLN A 38 -16.49 -14.75 34.76
C GLN A 38 -16.01 -16.19 34.49
N ALA A 39 -15.28 -16.82 35.41
CA ALA A 39 -14.78 -18.20 35.25
C ALA A 39 -15.87 -19.23 34.83
N PRO A 40 -17.10 -19.21 35.38
CA PRO A 40 -18.15 -20.14 34.94
C PRO A 40 -18.51 -19.98 33.45
N LEU A 41 -18.51 -18.75 32.94
CA LEU A 41 -18.80 -18.45 31.55
C LEU A 41 -17.67 -18.90 30.62
N LEU A 42 -16.41 -18.74 31.06
CA LEU A 42 -15.24 -19.23 30.33
C LEU A 42 -15.22 -20.76 30.25
N GLU A 43 -15.61 -21.44 31.33
CA GLU A 43 -15.75 -22.89 31.35
C GLU A 43 -16.87 -23.38 30.41
N ALA A 44 -18.01 -22.70 30.38
CA ALA A 44 -19.07 -22.96 29.40
C ALA A 44 -18.62 -22.80 27.95
N LEU A 45 -17.90 -21.72 27.64
CA LEU A 45 -17.33 -21.51 26.31
C LEU A 45 -16.34 -22.62 25.93
N ARG A 46 -15.43 -22.97 26.85
CA ARG A 46 -14.45 -24.04 26.66
C ARG A 46 -15.14 -25.36 26.37
N ALA A 47 -16.11 -25.74 27.20
CA ALA A 47 -16.78 -27.02 27.10
C ALA A 47 -17.61 -27.15 25.81
N ILE A 48 -18.29 -26.09 25.35
CA ILE A 48 -19.02 -26.11 24.06
C ILE A 48 -18.08 -26.24 22.87
N HIS A 49 -16.90 -25.62 22.92
CA HIS A 49 -15.94 -25.59 21.81
C HIS A 49 -14.90 -26.71 21.85
N GLN A 50 -14.93 -27.59 22.86
CA GLN A 50 -13.95 -28.67 23.00
C GLN A 50 -14.22 -29.87 22.08
N GLY A 51 -13.22 -30.35 21.33
CA GLY A 51 -13.32 -31.58 20.54
C GLY A 51 -13.46 -31.34 19.02
N PRO A 52 -13.89 -32.35 18.24
CA PRO A 52 -13.92 -32.26 16.78
C PRO A 52 -14.95 -31.24 16.31
N ALA A 53 -14.67 -30.56 15.19
CA ALA A 53 -15.47 -29.46 14.67
C ALA A 53 -16.96 -29.83 14.44
N SER A 54 -17.24 -31.08 14.07
CA SER A 54 -18.62 -31.58 13.91
C SER A 54 -19.38 -31.62 15.23
N ALA A 55 -18.74 -32.07 16.31
CA ALA A 55 -19.35 -32.13 17.65
C ALA A 55 -19.54 -30.72 18.25
N VAL A 56 -18.64 -29.79 17.96
CA VAL A 56 -18.81 -28.36 18.30
C VAL A 56 -20.02 -27.77 17.58
N ARG A 57 -20.12 -27.96 16.25
CA ARG A 57 -21.27 -27.49 15.45
C ARG A 57 -22.59 -28.09 15.94
N LEU A 58 -22.61 -29.39 16.26
CA LEU A 58 -23.79 -30.05 16.80
C LEU A 58 -24.26 -29.40 18.11
N ARG A 59 -23.36 -29.23 19.08
CA ARG A 59 -23.69 -28.62 20.39
C ARG A 59 -24.13 -27.16 20.25
N LEU A 60 -23.43 -26.38 19.43
CA LEU A 60 -23.82 -25.00 19.13
C LEU A 60 -25.20 -24.94 18.48
N TRP A 61 -25.47 -25.81 17.50
CA TRP A 61 -26.76 -25.86 16.84
C TRP A 61 -27.88 -26.23 17.82
N VAL A 62 -27.72 -27.31 18.60
CA VAL A 62 -28.70 -27.71 19.64
C VAL A 62 -28.92 -26.59 20.65
N PHE A 63 -27.86 -25.97 21.17
CA PHE A 63 -27.95 -24.87 22.13
C PHE A 63 -28.70 -23.65 21.56
N LEU A 64 -28.30 -23.18 20.38
CA LEU A 64 -28.92 -22.01 19.74
C LEU A 64 -30.37 -22.28 19.36
N THR A 65 -30.68 -23.49 18.89
CA THR A 65 -32.06 -23.89 18.59
C THR A 65 -32.90 -23.93 19.87
N LEU A 66 -32.40 -24.48 20.99
CA LEU A 66 -33.09 -24.46 22.28
C LEU A 66 -33.39 -23.03 22.75
N MET A 67 -32.40 -22.13 22.66
CA MET A 67 -32.56 -20.74 23.10
C MET A 67 -33.49 -19.93 22.20
N ALA A 68 -33.73 -20.38 20.96
CA ALA A 68 -34.69 -19.76 20.04
C ALA A 68 -36.13 -20.27 20.24
N LEU A 69 -36.35 -21.32 21.03
CA LEU A 69 -37.70 -21.83 21.32
C LEU A 69 -38.47 -20.83 22.18
N PRO A 70 -39.79 -20.66 21.94
CA PRO A 70 -40.62 -19.75 22.73
C PRO A 70 -40.92 -20.28 24.14
N GLU A 71 -40.77 -21.58 24.37
CA GLU A 71 -41.02 -22.24 25.66
C GLU A 71 -39.78 -22.14 26.56
N GLY A 72 -39.95 -21.83 27.86
CA GLY A 72 -38.84 -21.76 28.82
C GLY A 72 -38.54 -23.07 29.57
N ARG A 73 -39.37 -24.10 29.36
CA ARG A 73 -39.25 -25.44 29.94
C ARG A 73 -39.57 -26.47 28.87
N TRP A 74 -38.77 -27.51 28.75
CA TRP A 74 -38.91 -28.50 27.69
C TRP A 74 -38.93 -29.93 28.24
N SER A 75 -39.97 -30.69 27.91
CA SER A 75 -40.00 -32.12 28.18
C SER A 75 -39.14 -32.89 27.19
N ARG A 76 -38.75 -34.12 27.54
CA ARG A 76 -37.95 -34.96 26.64
C ARG A 76 -38.63 -35.18 25.28
N ASP A 77 -39.94 -35.38 25.29
CA ASP A 77 -40.74 -35.58 24.07
C ASP A 77 -40.82 -34.32 23.20
N GLN A 78 -40.84 -33.12 23.81
CA GLN A 78 -40.77 -31.86 23.07
C GLN A 78 -39.41 -31.71 22.38
N LEU A 79 -38.32 -32.06 23.06
CA LEU A 79 -36.97 -31.98 22.49
C LEU A 79 -36.79 -32.97 21.34
N ASN A 80 -37.21 -34.23 21.51
CA ASN A 80 -37.13 -35.24 20.45
C ASN A 80 -37.93 -34.82 19.20
N ARG A 81 -39.08 -34.15 19.36
CA ARG A 81 -39.84 -33.60 18.22
C ARG A 81 -39.13 -32.45 17.52
N HIS A 82 -38.59 -31.50 18.27
CA HIS A 82 -37.85 -30.36 17.70
C HIS A 82 -36.55 -30.81 17.00
N PHE A 83 -35.88 -31.82 17.55
CA PHE A 83 -34.60 -32.34 17.07
C PHE A 83 -34.72 -33.66 16.31
N HIS A 84 -35.87 -33.95 15.68
CA HIS A 84 -36.13 -35.21 14.96
C HIS A 84 -35.14 -35.56 13.84
N VAL A 85 -34.37 -34.58 13.36
CA VAL A 85 -33.32 -34.76 12.34
C VAL A 85 -32.06 -35.40 12.96
N LEU A 86 -31.87 -35.29 14.27
CA LEU A 86 -30.74 -35.90 14.98
C LEU A 86 -31.06 -37.34 15.38
N HIS A 87 -30.00 -38.15 15.47
CA HIS A 87 -30.07 -39.43 16.15
C HIS A 87 -30.19 -39.17 17.67
N ASP A 88 -30.92 -40.03 18.37
CA ASP A 88 -31.15 -39.89 19.83
C ASP A 88 -29.84 -39.79 20.61
N ASP A 89 -28.83 -40.60 20.27
CA ASP A 89 -27.51 -40.58 20.90
C ASP A 89 -26.79 -39.24 20.73
N ALA A 90 -26.95 -38.59 19.57
CA ALA A 90 -26.32 -37.30 19.27
C ALA A 90 -26.98 -36.17 20.06
N LEU A 91 -28.31 -36.21 20.19
CA LEU A 91 -29.06 -35.27 21.02
C LEU A 91 -28.73 -35.46 22.51
N GLU A 92 -28.67 -36.70 23.00
CA GLU A 92 -28.27 -37.00 24.38
C GLU A 92 -26.87 -36.51 24.68
N LEU A 93 -25.91 -36.73 23.77
CA LEU A 93 -24.55 -36.25 23.94
C LEU A 93 -24.49 -34.73 24.07
N ALA A 94 -25.27 -34.01 23.25
CA ALA A 94 -25.34 -32.55 23.32
C ALA A 94 -26.00 -32.09 24.63
N LEU A 95 -27.17 -32.62 25.00
CA LEU A 95 -27.89 -32.24 26.22
C LEU A 95 -27.11 -32.57 27.48
N ARG A 96 -26.45 -33.72 27.53
CA ARG A 96 -25.56 -34.10 28.64
C ARG A 96 -24.42 -33.09 28.80
N ARG A 97 -23.77 -32.69 27.70
CA ARG A 97 -22.70 -31.69 27.75
C ARG A 97 -23.19 -30.32 28.18
N LEU A 98 -24.38 -29.90 27.75
CA LEU A 98 -24.96 -28.63 28.21
C LEU A 98 -25.31 -28.68 29.71
N ARG A 99 -25.70 -29.84 30.23
CA ARG A 99 -25.93 -30.04 31.67
C ARG A 99 -24.66 -30.08 32.50
N GLU A 100 -23.60 -30.73 32.01
CA GLU A 100 -22.32 -30.83 32.72
C GLU A 100 -21.66 -29.46 32.98
N VAL A 101 -22.10 -28.42 32.26
CA VAL A 101 -21.52 -27.07 32.33
C VAL A 101 -22.56 -26.03 32.77
N ASP A 102 -23.60 -26.49 33.46
CA ASP A 102 -24.64 -25.64 34.06
C ASP A 102 -25.35 -24.69 33.07
N LEU A 103 -25.46 -25.08 31.79
CA LEU A 103 -26.27 -24.35 30.81
C LEU A 103 -27.73 -24.81 30.81
N LEU A 104 -27.96 -26.08 31.13
CA LEU A 104 -29.29 -26.64 31.30
C LEU A 104 -29.42 -27.30 32.67
N VAL A 105 -30.56 -27.10 33.31
CA VAL A 105 -30.94 -27.80 34.54
C VAL A 105 -32.04 -28.80 34.20
N TRP A 106 -31.87 -30.03 34.67
CA TRP A 106 -32.91 -31.04 34.64
C TRP A 106 -33.67 -31.01 35.96
N ASP A 107 -34.96 -30.70 35.90
CA ASP A 107 -35.85 -30.81 37.04
C ASP A 107 -36.45 -32.21 37.09
N ALA A 108 -36.09 -32.99 38.13
CA ALA A 108 -36.57 -34.35 38.31
C ALA A 108 -38.05 -34.43 38.73
N GLY A 109 -38.60 -33.36 39.33
CA GLY A 109 -40.00 -33.33 39.77
C GLY A 109 -40.95 -33.23 38.58
N ASP A 110 -40.74 -32.22 37.74
CA ASP A 110 -41.58 -31.97 36.58
C ASP A 110 -41.11 -32.72 35.31
N GLN A 111 -39.90 -33.32 35.30
CA GLN A 111 -39.27 -33.95 34.13
C GLN A 111 -39.06 -33.00 32.94
N HIS A 112 -38.64 -31.76 33.23
CA HIS A 112 -38.36 -30.75 32.21
C HIS A 112 -36.91 -30.26 32.29
N TYR A 113 -36.37 -29.87 31.15
CA TYR A 113 -35.16 -29.08 31.02
C TYR A 113 -35.51 -27.60 31.11
N SER A 114 -34.68 -26.81 31.78
CA SER A 114 -34.76 -25.34 31.78
C SER A 114 -33.38 -24.72 31.54
N ALA A 115 -33.37 -23.55 30.91
CA ALA A 115 -32.17 -22.77 30.68
C ALA A 115 -31.72 -22.03 31.94
N THR A 116 -30.42 -21.99 32.20
CA THR A 116 -29.86 -21.24 33.34
C THR A 116 -29.60 -19.76 32.98
N PRO A 117 -29.38 -18.88 33.97
CA PRO A 117 -28.91 -17.52 33.70
C PRO A 117 -27.57 -17.50 32.94
N LEU A 118 -26.71 -18.50 33.18
CA LEU A 118 -25.44 -18.65 32.47
C LEU A 118 -25.67 -18.93 30.98
N ALA A 119 -26.66 -19.75 30.63
CA ALA A 119 -27.05 -19.96 29.24
C ALA A 119 -27.51 -18.66 28.55
N GLN A 120 -28.22 -17.78 29.25
CA GLN A 120 -28.63 -16.49 28.67
C GLN A 120 -27.44 -15.56 28.42
N GLN A 121 -26.47 -15.52 29.36
CA GLN A 121 -25.23 -14.74 29.17
C GLN A 121 -24.42 -15.26 27.99
N LEU A 122 -24.28 -16.59 27.88
CA LEU A 122 -23.60 -17.24 26.78
C LEU A 122 -24.30 -16.97 25.43
N LEU A 123 -25.65 -17.00 25.39
CA LEU A 123 -26.40 -16.65 24.20
C LEU A 123 -26.08 -15.24 23.71
N GLY A 124 -25.91 -14.27 24.62
CA GLY A 124 -25.48 -12.92 24.27
C GLY A 124 -24.12 -12.87 23.58
N LEU A 125 -23.18 -13.70 24.02
CA LEU A 125 -21.85 -13.82 23.38
C LEU A 125 -21.89 -14.53 22.04
N LEU A 126 -22.82 -15.47 21.85
CA LEU A 126 -23.00 -16.22 20.61
C LEU A 126 -23.96 -15.54 19.61
N ALA A 127 -24.61 -14.44 19.99
CA ALA A 127 -25.52 -13.68 19.16
C ALA A 127 -24.95 -13.32 17.76
N PRO A 128 -23.66 -12.97 17.61
CA PRO A 128 -23.08 -12.69 16.29
C PRO A 128 -23.09 -13.89 15.34
N LEU A 129 -23.09 -15.13 15.85
CA LEU A 129 -23.14 -16.34 15.03
C LEU A 129 -24.52 -16.56 14.40
N THR A 130 -25.57 -16.04 15.03
CA THR A 130 -26.95 -16.12 14.56
C THR A 130 -27.43 -14.86 13.86
N ALA A 131 -26.71 -13.74 14.03
CA ALA A 131 -27.01 -12.52 13.32
C ALA A 131 -26.83 -12.76 11.81
N ALA A 132 -27.82 -12.34 11.01
CA ALA A 132 -27.57 -12.15 9.59
C ALA A 132 -26.34 -11.24 9.44
N PRO A 133 -25.43 -11.49 8.48
CA PRO A 133 -24.28 -10.62 8.26
C PRO A 133 -24.80 -9.21 7.96
N ALA A 134 -24.86 -8.37 9.00
CA ALA A 134 -25.21 -6.98 8.86
C ALA A 134 -24.02 -6.32 8.14
N PRO A 135 -24.25 -5.66 7.01
CA PRO A 135 -23.15 -5.03 6.28
C PRO A 135 -22.58 -3.87 7.09
N ASP A 136 -21.45 -4.09 7.76
CA ASP A 136 -20.54 -3.04 8.23
C ASP A 136 -21.17 -1.90 9.06
N ASP A 137 -22.16 -2.22 9.92
CA ASP A 137 -22.82 -1.25 10.81
C ASP A 137 -22.17 -1.15 12.20
N GLU A 138 -21.09 -1.87 12.47
CA GLU A 138 -20.42 -1.93 13.79
C GLU A 138 -20.05 -0.54 14.32
N LEU A 139 -19.52 0.34 13.47
CA LEU A 139 -19.19 1.71 13.87
C LEU A 139 -20.45 2.53 14.19
N ALA A 140 -21.53 2.35 13.44
CA ALA A 140 -22.81 3.01 13.71
C ALA A 140 -23.40 2.52 15.05
N THR A 141 -23.33 1.22 15.34
CA THR A 141 -23.77 0.64 16.61
C THR A 141 -22.96 1.17 17.79
N LEU A 142 -21.63 1.20 17.67
CA LEU A 142 -20.75 1.74 18.71
C LEU A 142 -21.00 3.23 18.96
N LEU A 143 -21.18 4.02 17.89
CA LEU A 143 -21.53 5.44 18.01
C LEU A 143 -22.90 5.66 18.67
N ALA A 144 -23.91 4.90 18.28
CA ALA A 144 -25.24 4.99 18.88
C ALA A 144 -25.19 4.62 20.38
N GLY A 145 -24.42 3.59 20.74
CA GLY A 145 -24.18 3.21 22.13
C GLY A 145 -23.50 4.31 22.94
N VAL A 146 -22.44 4.92 22.40
CA VAL A 146 -21.73 6.03 23.04
C VAL A 146 -22.61 7.26 23.19
N ALA A 147 -23.36 7.63 22.15
CA ALA A 147 -24.29 8.77 22.20
C ALA A 147 -25.41 8.57 23.22
N GLY A 148 -26.02 7.37 23.26
CA GLY A 148 -27.04 7.03 24.25
C GLY A 148 -26.51 7.04 25.68
N ALA A 149 -25.34 6.42 25.92
CA ALA A 149 -24.71 6.40 27.24
C ALA A 149 -24.29 7.80 27.70
N GLN A 150 -23.86 8.68 26.78
CA GLN A 150 -23.53 10.07 27.09
C GLN A 150 -24.78 10.88 27.47
N GLN A 151 -25.91 10.74 26.76
CA GLN A 151 -27.17 11.39 27.12
C GLN A 151 -27.68 10.98 28.50
N LEU A 152 -27.50 9.71 28.87
CA LEU A 152 -27.88 9.16 30.17
C LEU A 152 -26.83 9.43 31.27
N GLY A 153 -25.68 10.03 30.93
CA GLY A 153 -24.57 10.26 31.86
C GLY A 153 -23.87 8.99 32.35
N THR A 154 -24.11 7.84 31.70
CA THR A 154 -23.59 6.50 32.07
C THR A 154 -22.42 6.05 31.19
N LEU A 155 -21.78 6.98 30.49
CA LEU A 155 -20.68 6.71 29.57
C LEU A 155 -19.51 6.00 30.27
N GLN A 156 -19.15 4.82 29.76
CA GLN A 156 -18.05 4.02 30.30
C GLN A 156 -16.77 4.18 29.45
N ALA A 157 -15.62 4.15 30.11
CA ALA A 157 -14.31 4.23 29.46
C ALA A 157 -14.09 3.11 28.41
N GLY A 158 -14.61 1.91 28.64
CA GLY A 158 -14.49 0.78 27.70
C GLY A 158 -15.21 1.03 26.36
N GLN A 159 -16.33 1.75 26.36
CA GLN A 159 -17.08 2.06 25.14
C GLN A 159 -16.31 3.04 24.25
N LEU A 160 -15.67 4.05 24.85
CA LEU A 160 -14.77 4.98 24.14
C LEU A 160 -13.54 4.27 23.58
N GLN A 161 -12.94 3.36 24.36
CA GLN A 161 -11.79 2.56 23.91
C GLN A 161 -12.16 1.65 22.72
N SER A 162 -13.34 1.01 22.76
CA SER A 162 -13.82 0.19 21.66
C SER A 162 -14.05 1.00 20.37
N LEU A 163 -14.68 2.17 20.50
CA LEU A 163 -14.90 3.07 19.37
C LEU A 163 -13.57 3.57 18.78
N GLN A 164 -12.62 3.97 19.63
CA GLN A 164 -11.28 4.36 19.21
C GLN A 164 -10.58 3.22 18.45
N ALA A 165 -10.58 2.01 19.00
CA ALA A 165 -9.94 0.86 18.37
C ALA A 165 -10.56 0.54 17.00
N GLN A 166 -11.87 0.70 16.84
CA GLN A 166 -12.54 0.52 15.56
C GLN A 166 -12.14 1.59 14.53
N LEU A 167 -12.04 2.86 14.94
CA LEU A 167 -11.58 3.92 14.04
C LEU A 167 -10.13 3.71 13.59
N THR A 168 -9.26 3.24 14.49
CA THR A 168 -7.88 2.88 14.14
C THR A 168 -7.83 1.72 13.15
N ARG A 169 -8.59 0.63 13.41
CA ARG A 169 -8.67 -0.51 12.47
C ARG A 169 -9.14 -0.11 11.08
N LEU A 170 -10.15 0.76 11.00
CA LEU A 170 -10.63 1.28 9.72
C LEU A 170 -9.57 2.12 9.01
N ASN A 171 -8.84 2.95 9.75
CA ASN A 171 -7.74 3.74 9.19
C ASN A 171 -6.66 2.82 8.59
N ASP A 172 -6.25 1.80 9.32
CA ASP A 172 -5.25 0.82 8.88
C ASP A 172 -5.76 0.04 7.64
N GLU A 173 -7.03 -0.39 7.63
CA GLU A 173 -7.66 -1.06 6.47
C GLU A 173 -7.61 -0.17 5.20
N PHE A 174 -7.89 1.13 5.34
CA PHE A 174 -7.81 2.07 4.21
C PHE A 174 -6.36 2.36 3.80
N ALA A 175 -5.44 2.46 4.75
CA ALA A 175 -4.02 2.61 4.47
C ALA A 175 -3.48 1.41 3.66
N ASP A 176 -3.84 0.19 4.05
CA ASP A 176 -3.49 -1.04 3.35
C ASP A 176 -4.10 -1.10 1.94
N ALA A 177 -5.34 -0.62 1.78
CA ALA A 177 -5.99 -0.54 0.47
C ALA A 177 -5.23 0.42 -0.47
N ILE A 178 -4.82 1.58 0.03
CA ILE A 178 -4.00 2.55 -0.72
C ILE A 178 -2.63 1.97 -1.05
N ALA A 179 -1.93 1.42 -0.06
CA ALA A 179 -0.60 0.83 -0.23
C ALA A 179 -0.60 -0.33 -1.23
N SER A 180 -1.69 -1.09 -1.31
CA SER A 180 -1.80 -2.20 -2.27
C SER A 180 -1.80 -1.77 -3.74
N GLY A 181 -2.12 -0.51 -4.04
CA GLY A 181 -2.29 -0.01 -5.41
C GLY A 181 -3.38 -0.72 -6.23
N SER A 182 -4.17 -1.60 -5.60
CA SER A 182 -5.18 -2.40 -6.30
C SER A 182 -6.49 -1.64 -6.47
N GLU A 183 -6.87 -1.37 -7.71
CA GLU A 183 -8.16 -0.75 -8.06
C GLU A 183 -9.34 -1.51 -7.40
N PHE A 184 -9.32 -2.84 -7.45
CA PHE A 184 -10.36 -3.67 -6.86
C PHE A 184 -10.50 -3.45 -5.35
N ARG A 185 -9.37 -3.37 -4.61
CA ARG A 185 -9.39 -3.12 -3.16
C ARG A 185 -9.87 -1.70 -2.85
N LEU A 186 -9.41 -0.69 -3.59
CA LEU A 186 -9.86 0.69 -3.45
C LEU A 186 -11.37 0.82 -3.71
N ARG A 187 -11.91 0.20 -4.77
CA ARG A 187 -13.34 0.23 -5.07
C ARG A 187 -14.17 -0.54 -4.04
N LYS A 188 -13.69 -1.71 -3.58
CA LYS A 188 -14.36 -2.49 -2.53
C LYS A 188 -14.44 -1.69 -1.23
N ALA A 189 -13.38 -0.96 -0.88
CA ALA A 189 -13.32 -0.14 0.33
C ALA A 189 -14.14 1.17 0.24
N ARG A 190 -14.42 1.68 -0.98
CA ARG A 190 -15.08 2.99 -1.19
C ARG A 190 -16.40 3.15 -0.43
N GLY A 191 -17.31 2.19 -0.55
CA GLY A 191 -18.62 2.29 0.10
C GLY A 191 -18.53 2.24 1.63
N ARG A 192 -17.53 1.54 2.17
CA ARG A 192 -17.23 1.50 3.62
C ARG A 192 -16.60 2.82 4.07
N PHE A 193 -15.71 3.38 3.27
CA PHE A 193 -15.07 4.68 3.51
C PHE A 193 -16.06 5.85 3.56
N GLU A 194 -16.92 5.99 2.56
CA GLU A 194 -17.94 7.06 2.50
C GLU A 194 -18.90 7.00 3.69
N ARG A 195 -19.32 5.79 4.09
CA ARG A 195 -20.15 5.58 5.29
C ARG A 195 -19.41 5.93 6.58
N ALA A 196 -18.16 5.51 6.72
CA ALA A 196 -17.35 5.83 7.89
C ALA A 196 -17.19 7.35 8.07
N LEU A 197 -16.92 8.10 7.00
CA LEU A 197 -16.87 9.56 7.05
C LEU A 197 -18.20 10.18 7.49
N GLY A 198 -19.31 9.77 6.90
CA GLY A 198 -20.62 10.31 7.27
C GLY A 198 -21.03 10.01 8.72
N LEU A 199 -20.52 8.93 9.31
CA LEU A 199 -20.72 8.59 10.72
C LEU A 199 -19.78 9.36 11.65
N VAL A 200 -18.54 9.59 11.23
CA VAL A 200 -17.54 10.37 11.97
C VAL A 200 -17.95 11.85 12.07
N ASP A 201 -18.52 12.42 11.02
CA ASP A 201 -19.02 13.80 11.06
C ASP A 201 -20.11 13.96 12.15
N LYS A 202 -21.04 13.00 12.23
CA LYS A 202 -22.08 12.96 13.28
C LYS A 202 -21.51 12.72 14.69
N ALA A 203 -20.39 12.01 14.78
CA ALA A 203 -19.72 11.73 16.06
C ALA A 203 -18.98 12.95 16.64
N SER A 204 -18.61 13.93 15.82
CA SER A 204 -17.89 15.14 16.25
C SER A 204 -18.64 15.94 17.33
N ASP A 205 -19.96 16.07 17.17
CA ASP A 205 -20.81 16.79 18.12
C ASP A 205 -20.89 16.04 19.46
N ALA A 206 -21.01 14.71 19.40
CA ALA A 206 -21.00 13.85 20.57
C ALA A 206 -19.63 13.91 21.29
N LEU A 207 -18.52 13.85 20.56
CA LEU A 207 -17.16 13.96 21.11
C LEU A 207 -16.98 15.26 21.89
N THR A 208 -17.41 16.39 21.31
CA THR A 208 -17.30 17.71 21.94
C THR A 208 -18.11 17.78 23.24
N ALA A 209 -19.29 17.14 23.26
CA ALA A 209 -20.12 17.04 24.46
C ALA A 209 -19.52 16.08 25.51
N ILE A 210 -18.82 15.03 25.09
CA ILE A 210 -18.11 14.10 25.97
C ILE A 210 -16.93 14.79 26.66
N ILE A 211 -16.11 15.55 25.92
CA ILE A 211 -14.97 16.29 26.47
C ILE A 211 -15.45 17.27 27.54
N ARG A 212 -16.45 18.10 27.23
CA ARG A 212 -17.05 19.03 28.21
C ARG A 212 -17.66 18.30 29.41
N GLY A 213 -18.31 17.16 29.18
CA GLY A 213 -18.87 16.34 30.26
C GLY A 213 -17.82 15.69 31.17
N ALA A 214 -16.67 15.31 30.61
CA ALA A 214 -15.55 14.74 31.36
C ALA A 214 -14.83 15.80 32.22
N GLU A 215 -14.63 17.02 31.67
CA GLU A 215 -14.10 18.17 32.39
C GLU A 215 -14.97 18.52 33.61
N ASN A 216 -16.30 18.57 33.42
CA ASN A 216 -17.25 18.86 34.49
C ASN A 216 -17.28 17.79 35.61
N ARG A 217 -16.96 16.54 35.27
CA ARG A 217 -16.91 15.41 36.22
C ARG A 217 -15.52 15.19 36.82
N ASN A 218 -14.52 15.97 36.40
CA ASN A 218 -13.12 15.83 36.79
C ASN A 218 -12.57 14.40 36.55
N ASP A 219 -13.02 13.74 35.47
CA ASP A 219 -12.57 12.39 35.11
C ASP A 219 -11.41 12.44 34.10
N ALA A 220 -10.19 12.49 34.63
CA ALA A 220 -8.96 12.56 33.85
C ALA A 220 -8.70 11.33 32.97
N ARG A 221 -9.35 10.18 33.23
CA ARG A 221 -9.24 9.00 32.36
C ARG A 221 -10.13 9.16 31.14
N LEU A 222 -11.39 9.56 31.34
CA LEU A 222 -12.32 9.82 30.23
C LEU A 222 -11.85 10.96 29.35
N GLU A 223 -11.27 12.01 29.93
CA GLU A 223 -10.74 13.16 29.18
C GLU A 223 -9.58 12.76 28.25
N ARG A 224 -8.65 11.94 28.73
CA ARG A 224 -7.56 11.39 27.90
C ARG A 224 -8.10 10.54 26.76
N LEU A 225 -9.03 9.62 27.06
CA LEU A 225 -9.65 8.76 26.05
C LEU A 225 -10.43 9.55 25.00
N ALA A 226 -11.10 10.63 25.39
CA ALA A 226 -11.80 11.51 24.47
C ALA A 226 -10.83 12.29 23.55
N ARG A 227 -9.67 12.71 24.05
CA ARG A 227 -8.61 13.31 23.22
C ARG A 227 -8.02 12.30 22.24
N ASP A 228 -7.71 11.09 22.71
CA ASP A 228 -7.15 10.03 21.86
C ASP A 228 -8.14 9.63 20.76
N LEU A 229 -9.43 9.60 21.06
CA LEU A 229 -10.50 9.42 20.10
C LEU A 229 -10.54 10.56 19.06
N GLY A 230 -10.42 11.81 19.50
CA GLY A 230 -10.31 12.97 18.61
C GLY A 230 -9.10 12.91 17.66
N LEU A 231 -7.96 12.43 18.15
CA LEU A 231 -6.77 12.20 17.32
C LEU A 231 -7.00 11.09 16.30
N ALA A 232 -7.64 9.97 16.68
CA ALA A 232 -7.97 8.89 15.76
C ALA A 232 -8.92 9.37 14.64
N GLN A 233 -9.93 10.17 15.01
CA GLN A 233 -10.84 10.82 14.07
C GLN A 233 -10.09 11.76 13.10
N ALA A 234 -9.22 12.63 13.60
CA ALA A 234 -8.45 13.55 12.77
C ALA A 234 -7.56 12.82 11.75
N ARG A 235 -6.94 11.70 12.16
CA ARG A 235 -6.15 10.85 11.26
C ARG A 235 -7.02 10.25 10.15
N LEU A 236 -8.23 9.78 10.47
CA LEU A 236 -9.15 9.22 9.48
C LEU A 236 -9.63 10.29 8.49
N LEU A 237 -9.94 11.51 8.97
CA LEU A 237 -10.30 12.64 8.11
C LEU A 237 -9.13 13.07 7.20
N ALA A 238 -7.89 13.09 7.71
CA ALA A 238 -6.71 13.39 6.91
C ALA A 238 -6.48 12.33 5.81
N MET A 239 -6.76 11.06 6.11
CA MET A 239 -6.68 9.95 5.14
C MET A 239 -7.64 10.13 3.97
N ALA A 240 -8.74 10.86 4.12
CA ALA A 240 -9.72 11.08 3.06
C ALA A 240 -9.14 11.70 1.79
N SER A 241 -8.24 12.67 1.96
CA SER A 241 -7.50 13.27 0.85
C SER A 241 -6.62 12.25 0.12
N GLN A 242 -5.95 11.37 0.86
CA GLN A 242 -5.07 10.36 0.28
C GLN A 242 -5.88 9.29 -0.46
N PHE A 243 -6.97 8.81 0.12
CA PHE A 243 -7.86 7.83 -0.49
C PHE A 243 -8.51 8.35 -1.77
N ASN A 244 -9.02 9.59 -1.75
CA ASN A 244 -9.60 10.23 -2.95
C ASN A 244 -8.56 10.43 -4.06
N ARG A 245 -7.32 10.79 -3.72
CA ARG A 245 -6.23 10.87 -4.71
C ARG A 245 -5.90 9.50 -5.30
N ALA A 246 -5.84 8.45 -4.48
CA ALA A 246 -5.60 7.09 -4.95
C ALA A 246 -6.71 6.61 -5.90
N LEU A 247 -7.98 6.91 -5.58
CA LEU A 247 -9.12 6.68 -6.47
C LEU A 247 -9.01 7.43 -7.78
N GLN A 248 -8.71 8.73 -7.74
CA GLN A 248 -8.53 9.55 -8.95
C GLN A 248 -7.36 9.05 -9.80
N GLN A 249 -6.29 8.57 -9.19
CA GLN A 249 -5.15 7.99 -9.90
C GLN A 249 -5.54 6.68 -10.59
N ALA A 250 -6.31 5.81 -9.91
CA ALA A 250 -6.86 4.61 -10.52
C ALA A 250 -7.81 4.96 -11.68
N ASP A 251 -8.63 6.01 -11.54
CA ASP A 251 -9.50 6.48 -12.63
C ASP A 251 -8.71 7.10 -13.80
N ARG A 252 -7.56 7.75 -13.56
CA ARG A 252 -6.67 8.28 -14.61
C ARG A 252 -5.94 7.19 -15.40
N GLN A 253 -5.70 6.04 -14.78
CA GLN A 253 -5.12 4.86 -15.46
C GLN A 253 -6.12 4.16 -16.39
N ARG A 254 -7.37 4.64 -16.44
CA ARG A 254 -8.40 4.12 -17.31
C ARG A 254 -8.14 4.54 -18.76
N ILE A 255 -8.10 3.58 -19.68
CA ILE A 255 -8.06 3.88 -21.11
C ILE A 255 -9.50 4.19 -21.54
N SER A 256 -9.85 5.48 -21.58
CA SER A 256 -11.19 5.92 -21.97
C SER A 256 -11.37 5.88 -23.48
N LEU A 257 -12.11 4.90 -23.99
CA LEU A 257 -12.76 4.98 -25.30
C LEU A 257 -14.20 5.47 -25.08
N GLY A 258 -14.44 6.79 -25.21
CA GLY A 258 -15.77 7.38 -25.01
C GLY A 258 -16.27 7.41 -23.55
N SER A 259 -17.59 7.39 -23.35
CA SER A 259 -18.24 7.49 -22.02
C SER A 259 -18.10 6.22 -21.15
N THR A 260 -17.53 5.14 -21.69
CA THR A 260 -17.27 3.88 -21.00
C THR A 260 -15.83 3.45 -21.24
N GLY A 261 -14.91 3.94 -20.42
CA GLY A 261 -13.51 3.53 -20.50
C GLY A 261 -13.28 2.09 -20.03
N ILE A 262 -12.27 1.44 -20.60
CA ILE A 262 -11.81 0.10 -20.22
C ILE A 262 -10.93 0.25 -18.96
N THR A 263 -11.30 -0.42 -17.88
CA THR A 263 -10.50 -0.46 -16.64
C THR A 263 -9.57 -1.67 -16.61
N THR A 264 -8.52 -1.61 -15.79
CA THR A 264 -7.65 -2.77 -15.50
C THR A 264 -8.45 -3.94 -14.93
N THR A 265 -9.52 -3.65 -14.20
CA THR A 265 -10.48 -4.64 -13.68
C THR A 265 -11.25 -5.33 -14.82
N ASP A 266 -11.68 -4.59 -15.84
CA ASP A 266 -12.35 -5.15 -17.02
C ASP A 266 -11.40 -6.03 -17.83
N VAL A 267 -10.14 -5.59 -18.01
CA VAL A 267 -9.10 -6.40 -18.67
C VAL A 267 -8.85 -7.69 -17.90
N ARG A 268 -8.73 -7.62 -16.57
CA ARG A 268 -8.54 -8.81 -15.73
C ARG A 268 -9.71 -9.77 -15.83
N ARG A 269 -10.95 -9.28 -15.75
CA ARG A 269 -12.15 -10.11 -15.88
C ARG A 269 -12.25 -10.74 -17.27
N TRP A 270 -11.91 -9.99 -18.31
CA TRP A 270 -11.86 -10.49 -19.67
C TRP A 270 -10.81 -11.59 -19.82
N LEU A 271 -9.60 -11.40 -19.29
CA LEU A 271 -8.52 -12.41 -19.27
C LEU A 271 -8.94 -13.68 -18.52
N GLN A 272 -9.61 -13.56 -17.37
CA GLN A 272 -10.13 -14.70 -16.62
C GLN A 272 -11.19 -15.51 -17.40
N GLY A 273 -11.87 -14.89 -18.36
CA GLY A 273 -12.83 -15.54 -19.25
C GLY A 273 -12.21 -16.17 -20.50
N GLN A 274 -10.91 -16.02 -20.75
CA GLN A 274 -10.25 -16.60 -21.92
C GLN A 274 -9.74 -18.01 -21.61
N GLY A 275 -10.15 -18.98 -22.44
CA GLY A 275 -9.72 -20.38 -22.30
C GLY A 275 -8.34 -20.69 -22.91
N ALA A 276 -7.79 -19.79 -23.73
CA ALA A 276 -6.51 -19.96 -24.42
C ALA A 276 -5.72 -18.65 -24.40
N LEU A 277 -5.15 -18.31 -23.23
CA LEU A 277 -4.38 -17.07 -23.02
C LEU A 277 -3.19 -16.96 -23.96
N GLU A 278 -2.58 -18.09 -24.31
CA GLU A 278 -1.42 -18.20 -25.20
C GLU A 278 -1.67 -17.61 -26.60
N ARG A 279 -2.93 -17.63 -27.07
CA ARG A 279 -3.30 -17.02 -28.35
C ARG A 279 -3.29 -15.50 -28.34
N LEU A 280 -3.34 -14.86 -27.17
CA LEU A 280 -3.21 -13.41 -27.04
C LEU A 280 -1.78 -12.92 -27.25
N LEU A 281 -0.81 -13.84 -27.19
CA LEU A 281 0.61 -13.56 -27.39
C LEU A 281 1.07 -13.82 -28.84
N ASP A 282 0.17 -14.33 -29.68
CA ASP A 282 0.47 -14.69 -31.06
C ASP A 282 0.80 -13.42 -31.87
N GLY A 283 2.04 -13.33 -32.35
CA GLY A 283 2.56 -12.12 -33.03
C GLY A 283 3.00 -10.97 -32.12
N ALA A 284 2.81 -11.05 -30.80
CA ALA A 284 3.27 -10.01 -29.86
C ALA A 284 4.73 -10.18 -29.41
N PHE A 285 5.28 -11.39 -29.52
CA PHE A 285 6.71 -11.64 -29.37
C PHE A 285 7.46 -11.37 -30.69
N SER A 286 7.56 -10.11 -31.07
CA SER A 286 8.79 -9.70 -31.75
C SER A 286 9.83 -9.58 -30.65
N THR A 287 10.84 -10.45 -30.59
CA THR A 287 11.98 -10.25 -29.69
C THR A 287 12.62 -8.92 -30.09
N PRO A 288 12.47 -7.82 -29.33
CA PRO A 288 13.30 -6.66 -29.63
C PRO A 288 14.72 -7.13 -29.35
N VAL A 289 15.61 -6.98 -30.32
CA VAL A 289 17.05 -7.05 -30.04
C VAL A 289 17.24 -5.97 -28.98
N SER A 290 17.50 -6.37 -27.73
CA SER A 290 17.82 -5.42 -26.68
C SER A 290 19.30 -5.09 -26.89
N PRO A 291 19.66 -3.96 -27.52
CA PRO A 291 21.04 -3.55 -27.51
C PRO A 291 21.44 -3.37 -26.05
N VAL A 292 22.38 -4.18 -25.60
CA VAL A 292 22.99 -3.99 -24.29
C VAL A 292 23.88 -2.75 -24.41
N PHE A 293 23.30 -1.58 -24.13
CA PHE A 293 24.06 -0.36 -23.97
C PHE A 293 24.69 -0.38 -22.59
N VAL A 294 25.92 -0.87 -22.52
CA VAL A 294 26.73 -0.74 -21.32
C VAL A 294 27.32 0.65 -21.31
N ALA A 295 26.83 1.52 -20.43
CA ALA A 295 27.53 2.74 -20.13
C ALA A 295 28.74 2.39 -19.24
N GLN A 296 29.93 2.89 -19.58
CA GLN A 296 31.16 2.55 -18.84
C GLN A 296 31.06 2.84 -17.34
N HIS A 297 30.31 3.88 -16.95
CA HIS A 297 30.11 4.24 -15.54
C HIS A 297 29.24 3.23 -14.78
N GLU A 298 28.16 2.73 -15.37
CA GLU A 298 27.29 1.69 -14.77
C GLU A 298 28.04 0.36 -14.56
N LEU A 299 28.93 0.03 -15.50
CA LEU A 299 29.84 -1.12 -15.35
C LEU A 299 30.79 -0.91 -14.18
N LEU A 300 31.35 0.30 -14.06
CA LEU A 300 32.31 0.66 -13.03
C LEU A 300 31.65 0.60 -11.64
N ASP A 301 30.46 1.20 -11.50
CA ASP A 301 29.67 1.17 -10.27
C ASP A 301 29.26 -0.26 -9.87
N SER A 302 28.80 -1.07 -10.84
CA SER A 302 28.46 -2.47 -10.57
C SER A 302 29.71 -3.29 -10.19
N THR A 303 30.84 -3.06 -10.84
CA THR A 303 32.10 -3.73 -10.48
C THR A 303 32.62 -3.29 -9.12
N GLU A 304 32.48 -2.02 -8.75
CA GLU A 304 32.86 -1.52 -7.42
C GLU A 304 31.96 -2.11 -6.33
N GLY A 305 30.65 -2.19 -6.60
CA GLY A 305 29.69 -2.85 -5.72
C GLY A 305 29.98 -4.34 -5.50
N GLU A 306 30.36 -5.07 -6.55
CA GLU A 306 30.77 -6.47 -6.42
C GLU A 306 32.15 -6.62 -5.76
N PHE A 307 33.08 -5.69 -5.99
CA PHE A 307 34.40 -5.67 -5.34
C PHE A 307 34.28 -5.42 -3.84
N GLU A 308 33.42 -4.49 -3.40
CA GLU A 308 33.14 -4.25 -1.99
C GLU A 308 32.44 -5.44 -1.31
N ARG A 309 31.58 -6.19 -2.02
CA ARG A 309 30.97 -7.42 -1.49
C ARG A 309 31.98 -8.55 -1.30
N LEU A 310 32.93 -8.68 -2.21
CA LEU A 310 33.99 -9.71 -2.16
C LEU A 310 35.17 -9.31 -1.29
N LYS A 311 35.22 -8.06 -0.84
CA LYS A 311 36.28 -7.54 0.03
C LYS A 311 36.23 -8.30 1.36
N PRO A 312 37.31 -9.03 1.72
CA PRO A 312 37.36 -9.66 3.03
C PRO A 312 37.28 -8.58 4.12
N PRO A 313 36.62 -8.84 5.27
CA PRO A 313 36.51 -7.86 6.34
C PRO A 313 37.89 -7.35 6.72
N SER A 314 38.03 -6.02 6.78
CA SER A 314 39.26 -5.31 7.11
C SER A 314 39.92 -5.97 8.32
N ARG A 315 41.18 -6.40 8.19
CA ARG A 315 41.97 -6.81 9.35
C ARG A 315 41.91 -5.68 10.39
N SER A 316 41.66 -6.07 11.63
CA SER A 316 41.55 -5.19 12.79
C SER A 316 42.64 -4.12 12.75
N GLY A 317 42.20 -2.85 12.85
CA GLY A 317 42.96 -1.67 12.44
C GLY A 317 44.41 -1.62 12.91
N GLU A 318 45.30 -1.48 11.96
CA GLU A 318 46.59 -0.83 12.19
C GLU A 318 46.31 0.66 12.42
N ALA A 319 46.85 1.24 13.49
CA ALA A 319 46.56 2.62 13.85
C ALA A 319 46.97 3.57 12.71
N LEU A 320 46.02 4.39 12.26
CA LEU A 320 46.27 5.40 11.23
C LEU A 320 47.42 6.32 11.68
N PRO A 321 48.38 6.64 10.80
CA PRO A 321 49.40 7.64 11.12
C PRO A 321 48.72 8.99 11.42
N GLY A 322 49.23 9.70 12.43
CA GLY A 322 48.64 10.95 12.91
C GLY A 322 48.49 12.01 11.82
N ALA A 323 47.50 12.90 12.01
CA ALA A 323 47.14 13.96 11.05
C ALA A 323 48.36 14.81 10.65
N ARG A 324 48.59 14.94 9.33
CA ARG A 324 49.52 15.92 8.75
C ARG A 324 48.71 17.06 8.12
N PRO A 325 49.12 18.32 8.30
CA PRO A 325 48.49 19.45 7.62
C PRO A 325 48.72 19.35 6.11
N ALA A 326 47.67 19.59 5.33
CA ALA A 326 47.73 19.61 3.87
C ALA A 326 48.57 20.81 3.39
N PRO A 327 49.43 20.64 2.36
CA PRO A 327 50.13 21.76 1.75
C PRO A 327 49.12 22.71 1.07
N PRO A 328 49.38 24.03 1.04
CA PRO A 328 48.48 24.98 0.40
C PRO A 328 48.50 24.79 -1.12
N GLY A 329 47.42 24.23 -1.67
CA GLY A 329 47.17 24.13 -3.11
C GLY A 329 46.48 25.38 -3.64
N ARG A 330 46.91 25.88 -4.81
CA ARG A 330 46.17 26.89 -5.59
C ARG A 330 45.13 26.16 -6.46
N LEU A 331 43.92 26.69 -6.50
CA LEU A 331 42.90 26.28 -7.46
C LEU A 331 43.33 26.75 -8.85
N GLU A 332 43.98 25.87 -9.60
CA GLU A 332 44.12 26.04 -11.04
C GLU A 332 42.78 25.66 -11.68
N VAL A 333 42.14 26.63 -12.33
CA VAL A 333 40.96 26.39 -13.16
C VAL A 333 41.46 25.63 -14.38
N GLU A 334 41.05 24.38 -14.56
CA GLU A 334 41.41 23.60 -15.74
C GLU A 334 41.01 24.37 -17.02
N ASP A 335 41.98 24.58 -17.91
CA ASP A 335 41.74 25.18 -19.22
C ASP A 335 40.80 24.30 -20.05
N PHE A 336 39.87 24.91 -20.77
CA PHE A 336 38.93 24.20 -21.63
C PHE A 336 39.66 23.37 -22.72
N PRO A 337 39.09 22.24 -23.16
CA PRO A 337 39.68 21.42 -24.21
C PRO A 337 39.99 22.25 -25.48
N PRO A 338 41.15 22.03 -26.13
CA PRO A 338 41.58 22.80 -27.30
C PRO A 338 40.59 22.71 -28.47
N GLU A 339 39.77 21.67 -28.53
CA GLU A 339 38.74 21.44 -29.55
C GLU A 339 37.69 22.54 -29.59
N LEU A 340 37.37 23.14 -28.45
CA LEU A 340 36.42 24.26 -28.36
C LEU A 340 37.02 25.53 -29.00
N GLY A 341 38.32 25.77 -28.81
CA GLY A 341 39.02 26.86 -29.48
C GLY A 341 39.02 26.72 -31.01
N VAL A 342 39.21 25.49 -31.51
CA VAL A 342 39.15 25.18 -32.95
C VAL A 342 37.75 25.43 -33.52
N LEU A 343 36.70 24.97 -32.83
CA LEU A 343 35.32 25.20 -33.24
C LEU A 343 34.99 26.70 -33.27
N ARG A 344 35.39 27.44 -32.23
CA ARG A 344 35.20 28.89 -32.17
C ARG A 344 35.86 29.61 -33.34
N ALA A 345 37.12 29.31 -33.63
CA ALA A 345 37.84 29.92 -34.75
C ALA A 345 37.17 29.63 -36.10
N LEU A 346 36.59 28.43 -36.27
CA LEU A 346 35.84 28.06 -37.46
C LEU A 346 34.52 28.84 -37.58
N LEU A 347 33.78 28.99 -36.49
CA LEU A 347 32.54 29.77 -36.46
C LEU A 347 32.76 31.27 -36.67
N GLU A 348 33.85 31.83 -36.14
CA GLU A 348 34.26 33.21 -36.40
C GLU A 348 34.54 33.43 -37.89
N ARG A 349 35.25 32.52 -38.55
CA ARG A 349 35.48 32.59 -40.00
C ARG A 349 34.18 32.52 -40.79
N TRP A 350 33.20 31.75 -40.33
CA TRP A 350 31.90 31.65 -40.99
C TRP A 350 31.03 32.88 -40.80
N ARG A 351 31.23 33.64 -39.72
CA ARG A 351 30.48 34.86 -39.44
C ARG A 351 30.62 35.92 -40.55
N ASP A 352 31.80 36.00 -41.14
CA ASP A 352 32.15 37.01 -42.16
C ASP A 352 31.72 36.60 -43.59
N ASP A 353 31.21 35.38 -43.77
CA ASP A 353 30.80 34.86 -45.08
C ASP A 353 29.25 34.91 -45.22
N PRO A 354 28.72 35.41 -46.36
CA PRO A 354 27.29 35.64 -46.56
C PRO A 354 26.42 34.38 -46.74
N GLN A 355 26.98 33.16 -46.75
CA GLN A 355 26.14 31.97 -46.93
C GLN A 355 25.17 31.74 -45.75
N PRO A 356 23.85 31.56 -45.99
CA PRO A 356 22.85 31.42 -44.94
C PRO A 356 22.82 30.02 -44.29
N GLU A 357 23.30 29.00 -45.01
CA GLU A 357 23.33 27.62 -44.55
C GLU A 357 24.67 26.94 -44.83
N ARG A 358 25.12 26.07 -43.91
CA ARG A 358 26.36 25.30 -44.06
C ARG A 358 26.18 23.85 -43.60
N PRO A 359 26.87 22.87 -44.19
CA PRO A 359 26.85 21.50 -43.69
C PRO A 359 27.48 21.42 -42.29
N LEU A 360 27.00 20.48 -41.44
CA LEU A 360 27.58 20.24 -40.11
C LEU A 360 28.99 19.63 -40.16
N ALA A 361 29.28 18.86 -41.22
CA ALA A 361 30.49 18.04 -41.34
C ALA A 361 31.81 18.77 -41.00
N PRO A 362 32.09 19.97 -41.53
CA PRO A 362 33.37 20.62 -41.30
C PRO A 362 33.58 21.13 -39.86
N ALA A 363 32.50 21.31 -39.08
CA ALA A 363 32.58 21.74 -37.69
C ALA A 363 32.73 20.56 -36.72
N VAL A 364 32.25 19.37 -37.13
CA VAL A 364 32.20 18.17 -36.29
C VAL A 364 33.41 17.27 -36.54
N LEU A 365 33.73 17.00 -37.81
CA LEU A 365 34.70 15.97 -38.20
C LEU A 365 36.16 16.36 -37.93
N GLY A 366 37.05 15.36 -37.92
CA GLY A 366 38.49 15.52 -37.75
C GLY A 366 39.03 15.37 -36.31
N GLY A 367 40.27 14.87 -36.21
CA GLY A 367 40.99 14.72 -34.93
C GLY A 367 40.64 13.48 -34.11
N GLY A 368 39.85 12.55 -34.66
CA GLY A 368 39.44 11.31 -33.99
C GLY A 368 37.99 11.33 -33.51
N TYR A 369 37.43 10.15 -33.30
CA TYR A 369 36.00 9.98 -32.96
C TYR A 369 35.61 10.72 -31.67
N ALA A 370 36.42 10.64 -30.61
CA ALA A 370 36.12 11.30 -29.33
C ALA A 370 36.05 12.84 -29.49
N LYS A 371 36.94 13.43 -30.29
CA LYS A 371 36.93 14.88 -30.55
C LYS A 371 35.73 15.30 -31.40
N ALA A 372 35.37 14.48 -32.39
CA ALA A 372 34.19 14.73 -33.21
C ALA A 372 32.89 14.61 -32.40
N ALA A 373 32.77 13.58 -31.55
CA ALA A 373 31.65 13.40 -30.64
C ALA A 373 31.54 14.57 -29.64
N TYR A 374 32.67 15.03 -29.09
CA TYR A 374 32.69 16.21 -28.21
C TYR A 374 32.18 17.46 -28.93
N ARG A 375 32.66 17.76 -30.14
CA ARG A 375 32.13 18.90 -30.92
C ARG A 375 30.65 18.75 -31.27
N ALA A 376 30.18 17.53 -31.54
CA ALA A 376 28.76 17.25 -31.77
C ALA A 376 27.90 17.53 -30.52
N GLN A 377 28.41 17.21 -29.32
CA GLN A 377 27.73 17.51 -28.05
C GLN A 377 27.61 19.00 -27.76
N LEU A 378 28.48 19.84 -28.34
CA LEU A 378 28.44 21.30 -28.19
C LEU A 378 27.45 22.00 -29.14
N LEU A 379 26.98 21.32 -30.19
CA LEU A 379 26.06 21.89 -31.19
C LEU A 379 24.73 22.41 -30.61
N PRO A 380 24.07 21.73 -29.64
CA PRO A 380 22.83 22.21 -29.06
C PRO A 380 22.97 23.53 -28.29
N LEU A 381 24.17 23.83 -27.78
CA LEU A 381 24.45 25.08 -27.06
C LEU A 381 24.56 26.28 -28.00
N MET A 382 24.70 26.06 -29.30
CA MET A 382 24.87 27.14 -30.27
C MET A 382 23.56 27.87 -30.55
N GLY A 383 23.56 29.19 -30.37
CA GLY A 383 22.38 30.02 -30.60
C GLY A 383 21.26 29.80 -29.57
N ASP A 384 21.59 29.23 -28.40
CA ASP A 384 20.64 29.04 -27.30
C ASP A 384 20.54 30.33 -26.46
N PRO A 385 19.39 31.04 -26.48
CA PRO A 385 19.21 32.28 -25.72
C PRO A 385 19.22 32.07 -24.20
N GLN A 386 18.92 30.86 -23.71
CA GLN A 386 18.92 30.57 -22.26
C GLN A 386 20.33 30.46 -21.68
N SER A 387 21.30 30.08 -22.51
CA SER A 387 22.70 29.88 -22.13
C SER A 387 23.59 31.09 -22.45
N ALA A 388 23.02 32.17 -23.00
CA ALA A 388 23.75 33.36 -23.43
C ALA A 388 24.34 34.18 -22.27
N ASP A 389 23.72 34.12 -21.09
CA ASP A 389 24.13 34.86 -19.88
C ASP A 389 25.29 34.20 -19.12
N LEU A 390 25.73 33.00 -19.55
CA LEU A 390 26.85 32.29 -18.93
C LEU A 390 28.18 33.00 -19.21
N ALA A 391 29.04 33.10 -18.19
CA ALA A 391 30.40 33.60 -18.35
C ALA A 391 31.32 32.50 -18.91
N GLY A 392 32.28 32.90 -19.76
CA GLY A 392 33.29 32.00 -20.32
C GLY A 392 32.93 31.40 -21.69
N ALA A 393 33.67 30.36 -22.07
CA ALA A 393 33.69 29.85 -23.43
C ALA A 393 32.36 29.21 -23.90
N THR A 394 31.56 28.70 -22.97
CA THR A 394 30.22 28.16 -23.23
C THR A 394 29.20 29.26 -23.55
N GLY A 395 29.21 30.37 -22.82
CA GLY A 395 28.35 31.52 -23.13
C GLY A 395 28.75 32.27 -24.40
N GLU A 396 30.04 32.24 -24.76
CA GLU A 396 30.51 32.72 -26.08
C GLU A 396 29.96 31.87 -27.23
N LEU A 397 29.86 30.55 -27.04
CA LEU A 397 29.29 29.63 -28.02
C LEU A 397 27.78 29.83 -28.17
N ALA A 398 27.07 30.10 -27.06
CA ALA A 398 25.65 30.42 -27.06
C ALA A 398 25.31 31.70 -27.82
N ARG A 399 26.20 32.70 -27.79
CA ARG A 399 26.06 33.98 -28.51
C ARG A 399 26.37 33.90 -30.02
N GLN A 400 26.72 32.74 -30.55
CA GLN A 400 26.97 32.58 -31.99
C GLN A 400 25.69 32.72 -32.81
N PRO A 401 25.73 33.36 -34.00
CA PRO A 401 24.56 33.56 -34.86
C PRO A 401 24.14 32.30 -35.63
N TRP A 402 24.62 31.12 -35.22
CA TRP A 402 24.45 29.85 -35.92
C TRP A 402 23.69 28.86 -35.05
N ARG A 403 22.72 28.16 -35.62
CA ARG A 403 21.98 27.07 -34.97
C ARG A 403 22.10 25.80 -35.78
N ALA A 404 22.42 24.68 -35.12
CA ALA A 404 22.43 23.37 -35.76
C ALA A 404 21.00 22.85 -35.98
N ARG A 405 20.66 22.51 -37.22
CA ARG A 405 19.43 21.77 -37.58
C ARG A 405 19.82 20.39 -38.08
N PHE A 406 19.48 19.37 -37.29
CA PHE A 406 19.67 17.98 -37.67
C PHE A 406 18.64 17.57 -38.73
N ALA A 407 19.08 16.79 -39.71
CA ALA A 407 18.21 16.18 -40.70
C ALA A 407 17.90 14.74 -40.28
N VAL A 408 16.73 14.24 -40.67
CA VAL A 408 16.34 12.83 -40.47
C VAL A 408 17.21 11.89 -41.32
N GLY A 409 17.73 12.39 -42.45
CA GLY A 409 18.70 11.68 -43.28
C GLY A 409 20.09 11.63 -42.64
N GLN A 410 20.74 10.48 -42.78
CA GLN A 410 22.15 10.29 -42.47
C GLN A 410 22.82 9.60 -43.67
N GLY A 411 24.07 9.99 -43.94
CA GLY A 411 24.83 9.50 -45.08
C GLY A 411 26.26 9.11 -44.69
N PRO A 412 26.96 8.38 -45.58
CA PRO A 412 28.38 8.12 -45.41
C PRO A 412 29.18 9.43 -45.51
N VAL A 413 30.18 9.61 -44.66
CA VAL A 413 31.10 10.77 -44.70
C VAL A 413 32.54 10.30 -44.93
N ASP A 414 33.30 11.12 -45.63
CA ASP A 414 34.72 10.88 -45.92
C ASP A 414 35.59 11.36 -44.75
N ASP A 415 35.55 10.62 -43.64
CA ASP A 415 36.41 10.82 -42.47
C ASP A 415 37.00 9.47 -41.98
N PRO A 416 38.29 9.41 -41.61
CA PRO A 416 38.93 8.16 -41.17
C PRO A 416 38.33 7.54 -39.90
N HIS A 417 37.61 8.32 -39.09
CA HIS A 417 37.12 7.94 -37.78
C HIS A 417 35.58 7.98 -37.65
N VAL A 418 34.88 8.60 -38.60
CA VAL A 418 33.42 8.69 -38.62
C VAL A 418 32.92 8.16 -39.96
N ARG A 419 32.17 7.05 -39.94
CA ARG A 419 31.65 6.43 -41.17
C ARG A 419 30.33 7.03 -41.64
N TRP A 420 29.46 7.44 -40.71
CA TRP A 420 28.12 7.96 -40.99
C TRP A 420 27.82 9.16 -40.09
N MET A 421 27.15 10.17 -40.64
CA MET A 421 26.73 11.37 -39.90
C MET A 421 25.40 11.89 -40.47
N SER A 422 24.62 12.62 -39.66
CA SER A 422 23.43 13.34 -40.12
C SER A 422 23.78 14.37 -41.20
N ASP A 423 22.93 14.49 -42.22
CA ASP A 423 23.00 15.53 -43.27
C ASP A 423 22.52 16.90 -42.77
N GLY A 424 22.63 17.13 -41.46
CA GLY A 424 22.22 18.37 -40.82
C GLY A 424 23.01 19.58 -41.32
N ARG A 425 22.44 20.76 -41.09
CA ARG A 425 23.01 22.05 -41.51
C ARG A 425 23.02 23.04 -40.37
N PHE A 426 24.02 23.89 -40.32
CA PHE A 426 23.96 25.15 -39.58
C PHE A 426 23.12 26.14 -40.37
N ILE A 427 22.17 26.77 -39.67
CA ILE A 427 21.34 27.86 -40.21
C ILE A 427 21.72 29.12 -39.46
N ARG A 428 21.93 30.20 -40.19
CA ARG A 428 22.17 31.51 -39.60
C ARG A 428 20.85 32.08 -39.07
N LEU A 429 20.82 32.45 -37.78
CA LEU A 429 19.62 32.97 -37.11
C LEU A 429 19.12 34.26 -37.78
N ASP A 430 20.02 35.12 -38.25
CA ASP A 430 19.70 36.37 -38.95
C ASP A 430 18.93 36.16 -40.27
N ALA A 431 19.15 35.01 -40.94
CA ALA A 431 18.54 34.69 -42.24
C ALA A 431 17.16 34.01 -42.12
N SER A 432 16.78 33.56 -40.93
CA SER A 432 15.55 32.80 -40.69
C SER A 432 14.26 33.64 -40.65
N LEU A 433 14.34 34.95 -40.93
CA LEU A 433 13.20 35.88 -40.98
C LEU A 433 12.59 36.09 -42.37
N GLN A 434 13.06 35.41 -43.43
CA GLN A 434 12.39 35.43 -44.74
C GLN A 434 11.44 34.22 -44.88
N PRO A 435 10.11 34.42 -45.00
CA PRO A 435 9.18 33.31 -45.21
C PRO A 435 9.43 32.65 -46.57
N ALA A 436 9.49 31.33 -46.57
CA ALA A 436 9.63 30.50 -47.77
C ALA A 436 8.54 30.84 -48.79
N THR A 437 8.95 31.20 -50.01
CA THR A 437 8.04 31.35 -51.16
C THR A 437 7.46 29.97 -51.51
N PRO A 438 6.12 29.81 -51.62
CA PRO A 438 5.54 28.54 -52.02
C PRO A 438 5.89 28.22 -53.49
N PRO A 439 5.98 26.93 -53.86
CA PRO A 439 6.29 26.53 -55.23
C PRO A 439 5.20 27.00 -56.20
N SER A 440 5.62 27.58 -57.32
CA SER A 440 4.77 27.99 -58.43
C SER A 440 4.14 26.78 -59.11
N ASP A 441 2.82 26.68 -59.09
CA ASP A 441 2.04 25.80 -59.96
C ASP A 441 2.21 26.26 -61.42
N GLU A 442 2.91 25.47 -62.22
CA GLU A 442 2.84 25.55 -63.68
C GLU A 442 1.53 24.91 -64.17
N PRO A 443 0.77 25.57 -65.07
CA PRO A 443 -0.37 24.93 -65.72
C PRO A 443 0.14 24.03 -66.86
N ALA A 444 -0.21 22.74 -66.81
CA ALA A 444 -0.02 21.83 -67.92
C ALA A 444 -0.97 22.20 -69.08
N VAL A 445 -0.38 22.47 -70.24
CA VAL A 445 -1.01 22.42 -71.57
C VAL A 445 -0.95 20.99 -72.09
#